data_AF-A0A9Q1IQ43-F1
#
_entry.id   AF-A0A9Q1IQ43-F1
#
_cell.length_a   1.000
_cell.length_b   1.000
_cell.length_c   1.000
_cell.angle_alpha   90.00
_cell.angle_beta   90.00
_cell.angle_gamma   90.00
#
_symmetry.space_group_name_H-M   'P 1'
#
loop_
_entity.id
_entity.type
_entity.pdbx_description
1 polymer ?
#
loop_
_entity_poly.entity_id
_entity_poly.type
_entity_poly.pdbx_seq_one_letter_code
_entity_poly.pdbx_strand_id
1 'polypeptide(L)'
;MDQNISVLDVGSREILRAYIPMEGGSKLSKCTRFTEAQWHLVMANMSVISTHVNFTEAETETCQDGWTYDRTEFQATIVSEWDLVCKLRPLKQMIQTIYMGGYLAGAIVFGWLSDKFGRRALLIWSYLQLATLGTCTALSTSYLAYCILRFLTGMAVSGVMLNSISLSEFSLSLKVTFDYLSKLEHTQPEMQLLSALNFVLGIFSVVS
;
A
#
# COMPACT_ATOMS: atom_id res chain seq x y z
N MET A 1 9.79 5.60 59.24
CA MET A 1 9.04 6.81 58.84
C MET A 1 9.74 7.36 57.60
N ASP A 2 9.83 6.60 56.51
CA ASP A 2 8.78 6.23 55.52
C ASP A 2 8.32 7.52 54.82
N GLN A 3 8.67 7.80 53.56
CA GLN A 3 8.30 7.11 52.31
C GLN A 3 9.48 7.26 51.30
N ASN A 4 10.08 6.28 50.63
CA ASN A 4 9.60 5.07 49.96
C ASN A 4 8.37 5.28 49.07
N ILE A 5 8.53 6.09 48.01
CA ILE A 5 7.68 6.00 46.82
C ILE A 5 8.61 5.67 45.64
N SER A 6 8.45 4.46 45.15
CA SER A 6 9.10 3.86 44.00
C SER A 6 8.87 4.66 42.72
N VAL A 7 9.71 5.67 42.48
CA VAL A 7 9.92 6.23 41.12
C VAL A 7 10.60 5.19 40.21
N LEU A 8 11.17 4.12 40.79
CA LEU A 8 11.90 3.06 40.09
C LEU A 8 11.04 1.90 39.55
N ASP A 9 9.71 1.92 39.70
CA ASP A 9 8.81 0.90 39.12
C ASP A 9 7.69 1.52 38.27
N VAL A 10 7.88 2.77 37.79
CA VAL A 10 6.94 3.36 36.84
C VAL A 10 7.32 2.87 35.45
N GLY A 11 6.62 1.83 34.97
CA GLY A 11 6.84 1.28 33.63
C GLY A 11 6.76 2.37 32.55
N SER A 12 7.54 2.22 31.47
CA SER A 12 7.70 3.24 30.41
C SER A 12 6.37 3.73 29.77
N ARG A 13 5.29 2.95 29.88
CA ARG A 13 3.95 3.33 29.39
C ARG A 13 3.21 4.29 30.32
N GLU A 14 3.47 4.23 31.62
CA GLU A 14 2.80 5.09 32.60
C GLU A 14 3.42 6.50 32.58
N ILE A 15 4.74 6.61 32.43
CA ILE A 15 5.40 7.92 32.25
C ILE A 15 4.95 8.65 30.98
N LEU A 16 4.64 7.92 29.89
CA LEU A 16 4.21 8.53 28.63
C LEU A 16 2.86 9.28 28.76
N ARG A 17 2.03 8.91 29.75
CA ARG A 17 0.75 9.59 30.02
C ARG A 17 0.92 11.01 30.56
N ALA A 18 2.07 11.34 31.17
CA ALA A 18 2.37 12.71 31.59
C ALA A 18 2.63 13.63 30.38
N TYR A 19 3.14 13.07 29.28
CA TYR A 19 3.59 13.85 28.13
C TYR A 19 2.57 13.83 26.99
N ILE A 20 1.85 12.73 26.78
CA ILE A 20 1.01 12.53 25.59
C ILE A 20 -0.48 12.45 25.97
N PRO A 21 -1.36 13.26 25.35
CA PRO A 21 -2.79 13.24 25.62
C PRO A 21 -3.45 11.94 25.16
N MET A 22 -4.57 11.57 25.77
CA MET A 22 -5.36 10.40 25.38
C MET A 22 -6.31 10.74 24.22
N GLU A 23 -6.19 10.01 23.12
CA GLU A 23 -7.06 10.06 21.96
C GLU A 23 -8.15 8.96 22.10
N GLY A 24 -9.42 9.36 22.20
CA GLY A 24 -10.54 8.41 22.35
C GLY A 24 -10.59 7.66 23.70
N GLY A 25 -9.97 8.21 24.75
CA GLY A 25 -10.11 7.73 26.15
C GLY A 25 -9.31 6.49 26.54
N SER A 26 -8.65 5.80 25.60
CA SER A 26 -7.90 4.57 25.88
C SER A 26 -6.52 4.48 25.22
N LYS A 27 -6.23 5.33 24.23
CA LYS A 27 -5.01 5.26 23.45
C LYS A 27 -4.28 6.60 23.49
N LEU A 28 -2.97 6.56 23.68
CA LEU A 28 -2.16 7.77 23.60
C LEU A 28 -2.23 8.34 22.17
N SER A 29 -2.39 9.65 22.06
CA SER A 29 -2.35 10.32 20.78
C SER A 29 -0.99 10.11 20.14
N LYS A 30 -0.99 9.86 18.84
CA LYS A 30 0.27 9.75 18.12
C LYS A 30 0.81 11.14 17.83
N CYS A 31 -0.04 12.12 17.58
CA CYS A 31 0.36 13.34 16.88
C CYS A 31 0.64 14.57 17.72
N THR A 32 0.19 14.54 18.97
CA THR A 32 0.24 15.68 19.86
C THR A 32 0.89 15.30 21.18
N ARG A 33 1.47 16.30 21.83
CA ARG A 33 2.09 16.23 23.15
C ARG A 33 1.63 17.44 23.96
N PHE A 34 1.59 17.33 25.28
CA PHE A 34 1.47 18.50 26.14
C PHE A 34 2.72 19.38 26.03
N THR A 35 2.54 20.69 26.07
CA THR A 35 3.64 21.67 26.12
C THR A 35 4.45 21.53 27.41
N GLU A 36 3.75 21.31 28.53
CA GLU A 36 4.32 21.01 29.84
C GLU A 36 3.86 19.64 30.35
N ALA A 37 4.78 18.91 30.99
CA ALA A 37 4.51 17.57 31.51
C ALA A 37 3.46 17.59 32.62
N GLN A 38 2.36 16.87 32.39
CA GLN A 38 1.24 16.77 33.32
C GLN A 38 1.44 15.60 34.29
N TRP A 39 2.38 15.74 35.23
CA TRP A 39 2.73 14.70 36.21
C TRP A 39 1.55 14.21 37.05
N HIS A 40 0.54 15.06 37.24
CA HIS A 40 -0.69 14.72 37.93
C HIS A 40 -1.45 13.54 37.29
N LEU A 41 -1.28 13.30 35.98
CA LEU A 41 -1.91 12.18 35.26
C LEU A 41 -1.26 10.82 35.59
N VAL A 42 -0.02 10.81 36.09
CA VAL A 42 0.71 9.60 36.47
C VAL A 42 0.51 9.29 37.96
N MET A 43 0.28 10.32 38.78
CA MET A 43 0.15 10.21 40.23
C MET A 43 -1.30 10.03 40.71
N ALA A 44 -2.20 9.51 39.87
CA ALA A 44 -3.63 9.33 40.15
C ALA A 44 -3.96 8.23 41.20
N ASN A 45 -3.15 8.14 42.26
CA ASN A 45 -3.41 7.38 43.48
C ASN A 45 -3.26 8.25 44.74
N MET A 46 -3.44 9.57 44.62
CA MET A 46 -3.61 10.45 45.78
C MET A 46 -5.04 10.97 45.78
N SER A 47 -5.81 10.56 46.78
CA SER A 47 -7.15 11.07 47.05
C SER A 47 -7.10 12.58 47.32
N VAL A 48 -7.21 13.40 46.28
CA VAL A 48 -7.33 14.84 46.43
C VAL A 48 -8.81 15.18 46.44
N ILE A 49 -9.26 15.53 47.65
CA ILE A 49 -10.50 16.23 47.95
C ILE A 49 -10.75 17.30 46.88
N SER A 50 -11.97 17.31 46.35
CA SER A 50 -12.49 18.24 45.35
C SER A 50 -12.35 19.70 45.76
N THR A 51 -11.14 20.26 45.68
CA THR A 51 -10.96 21.66 45.36
C THR A 51 -11.04 21.77 43.85
N HIS A 52 -11.95 22.60 43.36
CA HIS A 52 -12.06 23.04 41.97
C HIS A 52 -10.72 23.63 41.51
N VAL A 53 -9.75 22.78 41.18
CA VAL A 53 -8.64 23.17 40.34
C VAL A 53 -9.29 23.29 38.98
N ASN A 54 -9.52 24.53 38.53
CA ASN A 54 -9.86 24.79 37.14
C ASN A 54 -8.65 24.34 36.33
N PHE A 55 -8.65 23.06 35.95
CA PHE A 55 -7.71 22.53 34.98
C PHE A 55 -7.96 23.33 33.70
N THR A 56 -7.17 24.37 33.49
CA THR A 56 -7.01 24.96 32.17
C THR A 56 -6.74 23.80 31.24
N GLU A 57 -7.51 23.71 30.15
CA GLU A 57 -7.27 22.69 29.12
C GLU A 57 -5.77 22.68 28.82
N ALA A 58 -5.13 21.55 29.12
CA ALA A 58 -3.69 21.44 29.03
C ALA A 58 -3.30 21.74 27.57
N GLU A 59 -2.44 22.74 27.38
CA GLU A 59 -2.06 23.18 26.05
C GLU A 59 -1.27 22.07 25.35
N THR A 60 -1.68 21.74 24.13
CA THR A 60 -1.07 20.68 23.33
C THR A 60 -0.38 21.24 22.10
N GLU A 61 0.82 20.75 21.82
CA GLU A 61 1.60 21.06 20.62
C GLU A 61 1.84 19.80 19.76
N THR A 62 2.34 19.99 18.54
CA THR A 62 2.75 18.86 17.69
C THR A 62 4.12 18.34 18.09
N CYS A 63 4.30 17.01 18.09
CA CYS A 63 5.59 16.39 18.41
C CYS A 63 6.71 16.91 17.46
N GLN A 64 7.74 17.53 18.03
CA GLN A 64 8.91 18.04 17.28
C GLN A 64 10.16 17.17 17.47
N ASP A 65 10.22 16.37 18.55
CA ASP A 65 11.40 15.59 18.95
C ASP A 65 11.55 14.23 18.23
N GLY A 66 10.90 14.07 17.07
CA GLY A 66 10.94 12.86 16.26
C GLY A 66 9.91 11.78 16.61
N TRP A 67 10.02 10.64 15.93
CA TRP A 67 9.03 9.56 15.94
C TRP A 67 9.67 8.22 16.34
N THR A 68 9.10 7.55 17.33
CA THR A 68 9.47 6.15 17.63
C THR A 68 8.49 5.21 16.93
N TYR A 69 9.02 4.38 16.03
CA TYR A 69 8.24 3.37 15.31
C TYR A 69 8.45 2.00 15.95
N ASP A 70 7.36 1.24 16.03
CA ASP A 70 7.43 -0.17 16.37
C ASP A 70 8.03 -0.93 15.17
N ARG A 71 9.19 -1.55 15.38
CA ARG A 71 9.95 -2.27 14.35
C ARG A 71 9.82 -3.80 14.45
N THR A 72 8.89 -4.28 15.28
CA THR A 72 8.65 -5.72 15.46
C THR A 72 8.25 -6.41 14.15
N GLU A 73 7.46 -5.73 13.32
CA GLU A 73 6.96 -6.25 12.03
C GLU A 73 7.79 -5.77 10.82
N PHE A 74 8.22 -4.50 10.80
CA PHE A 74 8.93 -3.91 9.67
C PHE A 74 10.12 -3.08 10.13
N GLN A 75 11.32 -3.38 9.59
CA GLN A 75 12.55 -2.67 9.91
C GLN A 75 12.55 -1.22 9.40
N ALA A 76 12.06 -1.00 8.17
CA ALA A 76 11.90 0.31 7.57
C ALA A 76 10.70 0.31 6.61
N THR A 77 9.93 1.40 6.65
CA THR A 77 8.84 1.68 5.72
C THR A 77 9.01 3.09 5.17
N ILE A 78 8.43 3.36 3.99
CA ILE A 78 8.31 4.69 3.40
C ILE A 78 7.79 5.75 4.39
N VAL A 79 6.96 5.33 5.36
CA VAL A 79 6.41 6.22 6.39
C VAL A 79 7.45 6.53 7.48
N SER A 80 8.27 5.56 7.87
CA SER A 80 9.30 5.71 8.90
C SER A 80 10.64 6.23 8.36
N GLU A 81 10.85 6.20 7.05
CA GLU A 81 12.08 6.70 6.41
C GLU A 81 12.06 8.21 6.21
N TRP A 82 10.88 8.76 5.91
CA TRP A 82 10.67 10.20 5.66
C TRP A 82 9.74 10.85 6.69
N ASP A 83 9.47 10.18 7.81
CA ASP A 83 8.60 10.63 8.90
C ASP A 83 7.24 11.18 8.44
N LEU A 84 6.56 10.46 7.53
CA LEU A 84 5.25 10.84 6.96
C LEU A 84 4.09 10.65 7.95
N VAL A 85 4.22 11.16 9.17
CA VAL A 85 3.24 11.07 10.24
C VAL A 85 2.57 12.43 10.46
N CYS A 86 1.36 12.40 11.00
CA CYS A 86 0.60 13.58 11.42
C CYS A 86 0.40 14.61 10.30
N LYS A 87 1.15 15.72 10.31
CA LYS A 87 1.08 16.77 9.28
C LYS A 87 1.46 16.27 7.88
N LEU A 88 2.29 15.22 7.79
CA LEU A 88 2.79 14.65 6.55
C LEU A 88 2.01 13.41 6.08
N ARG A 89 0.94 13.01 6.78
CA ARG A 89 -0.01 11.98 6.31
C ARG A 89 -0.51 12.20 4.87
N PRO A 90 -0.86 13.42 4.42
CA PRO A 90 -1.31 13.62 3.04
C PRO A 90 -0.25 13.25 2.00
N LEU A 91 1.05 13.31 2.31
CA LEU A 91 2.09 12.89 1.35
C LEU A 91 1.97 11.40 1.00
N LYS A 92 1.60 10.56 1.96
CA LYS A 92 1.37 9.13 1.72
C LYS A 92 0.18 8.94 0.77
N GLN A 93 -0.88 9.72 0.97
CA GLN A 93 -2.06 9.69 0.09
C GLN A 93 -1.71 10.22 -1.31
N MET A 94 -0.85 11.24 -1.41
CA MET A 94 -0.37 11.74 -2.70
C MET A 94 0.39 10.67 -3.50
N ILE A 95 1.26 9.88 -2.86
CA ILE A 95 1.93 8.77 -3.55
C ILE A 95 0.92 7.78 -4.13
N GLN A 96 -0.13 7.48 -3.38
CA GLN A 96 -1.19 6.57 -3.83
C GLN A 96 -1.99 7.17 -5.00
N THR A 97 -2.34 8.45 -4.94
CA THR A 97 -3.06 9.11 -6.04
C THR A 97 -2.19 9.23 -7.28
N ILE A 98 -0.89 9.52 -7.14
CA ILE A 98 0.09 9.53 -8.22
C ILE A 98 0.19 8.15 -8.86
N TYR A 99 0.29 7.08 -8.06
CA TYR A 99 0.29 5.71 -8.55
C TYR A 99 -0.98 5.39 -9.36
N MET A 100 -2.16 5.77 -8.85
CA MET A 100 -3.42 5.57 -9.56
C MET A 100 -3.51 6.43 -10.83
N GLY A 101 -3.02 7.67 -10.79
CA GLY A 101 -2.93 8.53 -11.97
C GLY A 101 -2.04 7.92 -13.06
N GLY A 102 -0.90 7.36 -12.67
CA GLY A 102 -0.03 6.59 -13.55
C GLY A 102 -0.73 5.34 -14.09
N TYR A 103 -1.44 4.60 -13.25
CA TYR A 103 -2.21 3.43 -13.67
C TYR A 103 -3.25 3.77 -14.75
N LEU A 104 -4.00 4.86 -14.58
CA LEU A 104 -4.99 5.31 -15.56
C LEU A 104 -4.34 5.78 -16.87
N ALA A 105 -3.27 6.57 -16.79
CA ALA A 105 -2.53 7.03 -17.96
C ALA A 105 -1.93 5.84 -18.73
N GLY A 106 -1.36 4.88 -18.02
CA GLY A 106 -0.81 3.66 -18.58
C GLY A 106 -1.89 2.81 -19.27
N ALA A 107 -3.07 2.69 -18.69
CA ALA A 107 -4.15 1.92 -19.31
C ALA A 107 -4.52 2.46 -20.71
N ILE A 108 -4.53 3.78 -20.88
CA ILE A 108 -4.80 4.42 -22.18
C ILE A 108 -3.64 4.17 -23.16
N VAL A 109 -2.40 4.40 -22.71
CA VAL A 109 -1.20 4.27 -23.56
C VAL A 109 -0.93 2.83 -23.95
N PHE A 110 -0.90 1.91 -22.98
CA PHE A 110 -0.69 0.48 -23.21
C PHE A 110 -1.88 -0.17 -23.92
N GLY A 111 -3.10 0.33 -23.74
CA GLY A 111 -4.25 -0.07 -24.55
C GLY A 111 -3.99 0.20 -26.03
N TRP A 112 -3.66 1.45 -26.38
CA TRP A 112 -3.36 1.82 -27.76
C TRP A 112 -2.11 1.11 -28.32
N LEU A 113 -1.07 0.93 -27.52
CA LEU A 113 0.12 0.17 -27.93
C LEU A 113 -0.19 -1.31 -28.16
N SER A 114 -1.12 -1.90 -27.39
CA SER A 114 -1.51 -3.31 -27.50
C SER A 114 -2.10 -3.67 -28.84
N ASP A 115 -2.82 -2.72 -29.44
CA ASP A 115 -3.44 -2.93 -30.74
C ASP A 115 -2.40 -2.85 -31.88
N LYS A 116 -1.21 -2.27 -31.64
CA LYS A 116 -0.18 -2.08 -32.68
C LYS A 116 1.02 -3.02 -32.59
N PHE A 117 1.52 -3.31 -31.39
CA PHE A 117 2.79 -4.03 -31.19
C PHE A 117 2.62 -5.52 -30.87
N GLY A 118 1.37 -5.97 -30.76
CA GLY A 118 1.05 -7.35 -30.38
C GLY A 118 1.21 -7.61 -28.88
N ARG A 119 0.41 -8.55 -28.39
CA ARG A 119 0.20 -8.78 -26.95
C ARG A 119 1.44 -9.32 -26.22
N ARG A 120 2.26 -10.12 -26.91
CA ARG A 120 3.43 -10.79 -26.32
C ARG A 120 4.63 -9.85 -26.10
N ALA A 121 4.89 -8.95 -27.05
CA ALA A 121 6.00 -8.00 -26.94
C ALA A 121 5.78 -7.02 -25.79
N LEU A 122 4.53 -6.56 -25.61
CA LEU A 122 4.18 -5.65 -24.51
C LEU A 122 4.29 -6.29 -23.14
N LEU A 123 3.91 -7.56 -22.98
CA LEU A 123 4.09 -8.25 -21.71
C LEU A 123 5.56 -8.29 -21.30
N ILE A 124 6.45 -8.69 -22.22
CA ILE A 124 7.89 -8.74 -21.96
C ILE A 124 8.42 -7.34 -21.60
N TRP A 125 8.02 -6.31 -22.36
CA TRP A 125 8.40 -4.94 -22.08
C TRP A 125 7.91 -4.45 -20.70
N SER A 126 6.66 -4.74 -20.36
CA SER A 126 6.05 -4.35 -19.09
C SER A 126 6.77 -4.99 -17.90
N TYR A 127 7.13 -6.27 -18.00
CA TYR A 127 7.89 -6.97 -16.97
C TYR A 127 9.31 -6.43 -16.81
N LEU A 128 10.01 -6.15 -17.91
CA LEU A 128 11.34 -5.52 -17.87
C LEU A 128 11.27 -4.13 -17.23
N GLN A 129 10.27 -3.34 -17.58
CA GLN A 129 10.04 -2.03 -17.00
C GLN A 129 9.70 -2.12 -15.51
N LEU A 130 8.90 -3.09 -15.10
CA LEU A 130 8.58 -3.31 -13.68
C LEU A 130 9.81 -3.72 -12.87
N ALA A 131 10.66 -4.61 -13.39
CA ALA A 131 11.87 -5.06 -12.72
C ALA A 131 12.90 -3.92 -12.54
N THR A 132 13.10 -3.11 -13.58
CA THR A 132 14.00 -1.95 -13.54
C THR A 132 13.49 -0.86 -12.62
N LEU A 133 12.20 -0.49 -12.72
CA LEU A 133 11.62 0.54 -11.84
C LEU A 133 11.55 0.08 -10.39
N GLY A 134 11.24 -1.19 -10.13
CA GLY A 134 11.20 -1.75 -8.78
C GLY A 134 12.55 -1.69 -8.07
N THR A 135 13.62 -2.06 -8.78
CA THR A 135 15.00 -1.97 -8.25
C THR A 135 15.43 -0.52 -8.04
N CYS A 136 15.14 0.38 -8.99
CA CYS A 136 15.39 1.81 -8.82
C CYS A 136 14.64 2.41 -7.61
N THR A 137 13.40 1.96 -7.38
CA THR A 137 12.58 2.44 -6.26
C THR A 137 13.19 2.05 -4.91
N ALA A 138 13.79 0.86 -4.82
CA ALA A 138 14.45 0.39 -3.61
C ALA A 138 15.75 1.15 -3.30
N LEU A 139 16.42 1.70 -4.31
CA LEU A 139 17.65 2.49 -4.16
C LEU A 139 17.39 4.00 -4.04
N SER A 140 16.14 4.44 -4.20
CA SER A 140 15.79 5.86 -4.25
C SER A 140 15.69 6.48 -2.85
N THR A 141 16.68 7.26 -2.47
CA THR A 141 16.69 8.05 -1.23
C THR A 141 15.93 9.38 -1.33
N SER A 142 15.59 9.82 -2.55
CA SER A 142 14.92 11.10 -2.81
C SER A 142 13.40 10.94 -2.97
N TYR A 143 12.61 11.73 -2.22
CA TYR A 143 11.14 11.67 -2.26
C TYR A 143 10.56 11.94 -3.67
N LEU A 144 11.09 12.93 -4.40
CA LEU A 144 10.61 13.24 -5.76
C LEU A 144 10.90 12.12 -6.76
N ALA A 145 12.10 11.53 -6.71
CA ALA A 145 12.47 10.40 -7.55
C ALA A 145 11.57 9.20 -7.27
N TYR A 146 11.29 8.92 -5.99
CA TYR A 146 10.36 7.89 -5.57
C TYR A 146 8.94 8.12 -6.11
N CYS A 147 8.42 9.36 -6.10
CA CYS A 147 7.12 9.70 -6.68
C CYS A 147 7.05 9.44 -8.19
N ILE A 148 8.09 9.83 -8.94
CA ILE A 148 8.16 9.60 -10.39
C ILE A 148 8.22 8.10 -10.68
N LEU A 149 9.07 7.36 -9.97
CA LEU A 149 9.18 5.90 -10.12
C LEU A 149 7.86 5.20 -9.81
N ARG A 150 7.11 5.67 -8.80
CA ARG A 150 5.76 5.16 -8.50
C ARG A 150 4.75 5.43 -9.60
N PHE A 151 4.77 6.61 -10.20
CA PHE A 151 3.94 6.92 -11.36
C PHE A 151 4.25 5.99 -12.54
N LEU A 152 5.54 5.83 -12.88
CA LEU A 152 6.00 4.93 -13.94
C LEU A 152 5.64 3.46 -13.65
N THR A 153 5.75 3.04 -12.39
CA THR A 153 5.37 1.69 -11.96
C THR A 153 3.87 1.47 -12.13
N GLY A 154 3.03 2.46 -11.76
CA GLY A 154 1.58 2.42 -12.00
C GLY A 154 1.25 2.22 -13.47
N MET A 155 1.93 2.96 -14.36
CA MET A 155 1.79 2.78 -15.81
C MET A 155 2.16 1.36 -16.24
N ALA A 156 3.31 0.83 -15.82
CA ALA A 156 3.73 -0.54 -16.18
C ALA A 156 2.75 -1.61 -15.67
N VAL A 157 2.24 -1.46 -14.45
CA VAL A 157 1.26 -2.40 -13.85
C VAL A 157 -0.04 -2.44 -14.65
N SER A 158 -0.54 -1.31 -15.13
CA SER A 158 -1.74 -1.31 -15.99
C SER A 158 -1.54 -2.12 -17.28
N GLY A 159 -0.35 -2.04 -17.88
CA GLY A 159 0.02 -2.84 -19.05
C GLY A 159 -0.01 -4.33 -18.74
N VAL A 160 0.60 -4.76 -17.64
CA VAL A 160 0.57 -6.16 -17.19
C VAL A 160 -0.87 -6.61 -16.92
N MET A 161 -1.67 -5.81 -16.21
CA MET A 161 -3.04 -6.16 -15.83
C MET A 161 -3.92 -6.38 -17.07
N LEU A 162 -3.94 -5.43 -18.01
CA LEU A 162 -4.78 -5.51 -19.22
C LEU A 162 -4.43 -6.77 -20.03
N ASN A 163 -3.14 -7.01 -20.26
CA ASN A 163 -2.69 -8.18 -21.00
C ASN A 163 -2.97 -9.50 -20.25
N SER A 164 -2.84 -9.51 -18.92
CA SER A 164 -3.09 -10.70 -18.09
C SER A 164 -4.57 -11.08 -18.08
N ILE A 165 -5.46 -10.11 -17.94
CA ILE A 165 -6.91 -10.33 -18.01
C ILE A 165 -7.28 -10.92 -19.36
N SER A 166 -6.81 -10.32 -20.45
CA SER A 166 -7.17 -10.83 -21.76
C SER A 166 -6.58 -12.21 -22.08
N LEU A 167 -5.39 -12.55 -21.55
CA LEU A 167 -4.86 -13.92 -21.63
C LEU A 167 -5.71 -14.91 -20.82
N SER A 168 -6.20 -14.50 -19.65
CA SER A 168 -7.03 -15.36 -18.80
C SER A 168 -8.38 -15.68 -19.43
N GLU A 169 -9.03 -14.71 -20.07
CA GLU A 169 -10.26 -14.89 -20.83
C GLU A 169 -10.05 -15.82 -22.03
N PHE A 170 -8.95 -15.62 -22.76
CA PHE A 170 -8.60 -16.48 -23.88
C PHE A 170 -8.37 -17.94 -23.43
N SER A 171 -7.63 -18.15 -22.33
CA SER A 171 -7.41 -19.48 -21.78
C SER A 171 -8.71 -20.16 -21.33
N LEU A 172 -9.66 -19.42 -20.77
CA LEU A 172 -10.97 -19.94 -20.39
C LEU A 172 -11.79 -20.36 -21.61
N SER A 173 -11.87 -19.50 -22.62
CA SER A 173 -12.54 -19.85 -23.89
C SER A 173 -11.93 -21.10 -24.53
N LEU A 174 -10.60 -21.23 -24.52
CA LEU A 174 -9.90 -22.40 -25.06
C LEU A 174 -10.26 -23.69 -24.30
N LYS A 175 -10.33 -23.63 -22.97
CA LYS A 175 -10.76 -24.75 -22.12
C LYS A 175 -12.22 -25.13 -22.38
N VAL A 176 -13.13 -24.15 -22.45
CA VAL A 176 -14.56 -24.39 -22.73
C VAL A 176 -14.73 -25.01 -24.11
N THR A 177 -14.06 -24.49 -25.12
CA THR A 177 -14.12 -25.06 -26.47
C THR A 177 -13.51 -26.46 -26.50
N PHE A 178 -12.39 -26.71 -25.82
CA PHE A 178 -11.80 -28.05 -25.74
C PHE A 178 -12.72 -29.05 -25.03
N ASP A 179 -13.34 -28.66 -23.90
CA ASP A 179 -14.33 -29.48 -23.22
C ASP A 179 -15.54 -29.77 -24.13
N TYR A 180 -16.00 -28.77 -24.88
CA TYR A 180 -17.11 -28.93 -25.83
C TYR A 180 -16.74 -29.84 -27.01
N LEU A 181 -15.54 -29.67 -27.59
CA LEU A 181 -15.01 -30.51 -28.66
C LEU A 181 -14.77 -31.94 -28.17
N SER A 182 -14.26 -32.14 -26.95
CA SER A 182 -14.10 -33.47 -26.35
C SER A 182 -15.44 -34.19 -26.19
N LYS A 183 -16.53 -33.44 -25.96
CA LYS A 183 -17.89 -33.95 -25.93
C LYS A 183 -18.38 -34.35 -27.33
N LEU A 184 -18.03 -33.56 -28.34
CA LEU A 184 -18.44 -33.78 -29.73
C LEU A 184 -17.63 -34.88 -30.44
N GLU A 185 -16.35 -35.05 -30.08
CA GLU A 185 -15.46 -36.15 -30.50
C GLU A 185 -16.13 -37.51 -30.26
N HIS A 186 -16.86 -37.64 -29.16
CA HIS A 186 -17.56 -38.87 -28.81
C HIS A 186 -18.82 -39.13 -29.68
N THR A 187 -19.22 -38.18 -30.55
CA THR A 187 -20.53 -38.16 -31.21
C THR A 187 -20.46 -38.18 -32.76
N GLN A 188 -19.46 -37.56 -33.42
CA GLN A 188 -19.33 -37.52 -34.90
C GLN A 188 -17.87 -37.29 -35.40
N PRO A 189 -17.25 -38.21 -36.17
CA PRO A 189 -15.83 -38.11 -36.59
C PRO A 189 -15.56 -37.29 -37.88
N GLU A 190 -16.56 -36.99 -38.71
CA GLU A 190 -16.35 -36.44 -40.07
C GLU A 190 -16.17 -34.90 -40.14
N MET A 191 -16.42 -34.16 -39.05
CA MET A 191 -16.42 -32.68 -39.01
C MET A 191 -15.20 -32.06 -38.30
N GLN A 192 -14.17 -32.87 -38.04
CA GLN A 192 -13.04 -32.57 -37.14
C GLN A 192 -12.01 -31.59 -37.73
N LEU A 193 -11.76 -31.66 -39.04
CA LEU A 193 -10.63 -30.94 -39.63
C LEU A 193 -10.89 -29.43 -39.75
N LEU A 194 -12.12 -29.03 -40.08
CA LEU A 194 -12.52 -27.63 -40.31
C LEU A 194 -12.70 -26.84 -39.00
N SER A 195 -13.22 -27.47 -37.94
CA SER A 195 -13.34 -26.81 -36.63
C SER A 195 -11.97 -26.63 -35.98
N ALA A 196 -11.10 -27.65 -36.06
CA ALA A 196 -9.72 -27.57 -35.58
C ALA A 196 -8.90 -26.54 -36.37
N LEU A 197 -9.03 -26.47 -37.70
CA LEU A 197 -8.33 -25.47 -38.53
C LEU A 197 -8.77 -24.04 -38.20
N ASN A 198 -10.08 -23.79 -38.11
CA ASN A 198 -10.60 -22.46 -37.78
C ASN A 198 -10.21 -22.02 -36.36
N PHE A 199 -10.09 -22.98 -35.43
CA PHE A 199 -9.65 -22.73 -34.07
C PHE A 199 -8.14 -22.41 -33.99
N VAL A 200 -7.30 -23.17 -34.71
CA VAL A 200 -5.86 -22.91 -34.81
C VAL A 200 -5.58 -21.58 -35.54
N LEU A 201 -6.34 -21.27 -36.59
CA LEU A 201 -6.28 -19.97 -37.28
C LEU A 201 -6.72 -18.81 -36.35
N GLY A 202 -7.73 -19.03 -35.50
CA GLY A 202 -8.14 -18.05 -34.48
C GLY A 202 -7.06 -17.81 -33.42
N ILE A 203 -6.34 -18.86 -32.99
CA ILE A 203 -5.19 -18.73 -32.07
C ILE A 203 -4.05 -17.95 -32.74
N PHE A 204 -3.73 -18.25 -34.01
CA PHE A 204 -2.68 -17.54 -34.75
C PHE A 204 -3.03 -16.07 -35.03
N SER A 205 -4.30 -15.75 -35.31
CA SER A 205 -4.75 -14.37 -35.57
C SER A 205 -4.81 -13.48 -34.32
N VAL A 206 -4.81 -14.07 -33.13
CA VAL A 206 -4.82 -13.32 -31.84
C VAL A 206 -3.40 -13.22 -31.25
N VAL A 207 -2.50 -14.13 -31.63
CA VAL A 207 -1.08 -14.14 -31.22
C VAL A 207 -0.20 -13.32 -32.17
N SER A 208 -0.59 -13.18 -33.44
CA SER A 208 0.08 -12.35 -34.46
C SER A 208 -0.49 -10.93 -34.52
#